data_AF-A0A9P4PUA2-F1
#
_entry.id   AF-A0A9P4PUA2-F1
#
_cell.length_a   1.000
_cell.length_b   1.000
_cell.length_c   1.000
_cell.angle_alpha   90.00
_cell.angle_beta   90.00
_cell.angle_gamma   90.00
#
_symmetry.space_group_name_H-M   'P 1'
#
loop_
_entity.id
_entity.type
_entity.pdbx_description
1 polymer ?
#
loop_
_entity_poly.entity_id
_entity_poly.type
_entity_poly.pdbx_seq_one_letter_code
_entity_poly.pdbx_strand_id
1 'polypeptide(L)'
;MPTTFLTLPLELRELIYEEVFSSITIRHGFRTSSCNRTALLQICKQIHQEAWRHLPLNARFHFRGTETLLETLLSVDQAVVTRIRHVRIKSFPFPLYNSGRPDYYPTYNFCNALSLLPGLHLEQLIVEDCFHGFGLVDTWRDVVTYFDIEGLIKCDAWKELVYITPNTDFIASGYDHRRKRVAQPEHWDALLKEKDGEQSGAEVQMWITPENGGRSAQENAGTRPWAAQPGNVVIEDLSLATPDQDLRGEVRIVARRGRRAPYIQMGLSQNKTWKELKAKEGGFTQDGWTPYCNDMADAIGWIYGGWGRRVQLANAALNY
;
A
#
# COMPACT_ATOMS: atom_id res chain seq x y z
N MET A 1 -50.66 7.45 -6.60
CA MET A 1 -49.49 7.04 -7.41
C MET A 1 -48.53 6.32 -6.48
N PRO A 2 -48.07 5.09 -6.80
CA PRO A 2 -47.00 4.48 -6.02
C PRO A 2 -45.74 5.33 -6.16
N THR A 3 -45.12 5.68 -5.04
CA THR A 3 -43.82 6.33 -4.99
C THR A 3 -42.78 5.39 -5.59
N THR A 4 -42.09 5.85 -6.63
CA THR A 4 -41.01 5.09 -7.28
C THR A 4 -39.68 5.81 -7.09
N PHE A 5 -38.57 5.07 -7.07
CA PHE A 5 -37.24 5.66 -6.87
C PHE A 5 -36.94 6.80 -7.85
N LEU A 6 -37.41 6.69 -9.11
CA LEU A 6 -37.22 7.71 -10.14
C LEU A 6 -38.07 8.98 -9.95
N THR A 7 -39.01 8.99 -9.01
CA THR A 7 -39.77 10.20 -8.64
C THR A 7 -39.03 11.08 -7.63
N LEU A 8 -37.95 10.60 -7.03
CA LEU A 8 -37.07 11.42 -6.19
C LEU A 8 -36.30 12.43 -7.07
N PRO A 9 -36.02 13.66 -6.61
CA PRO A 9 -35.07 14.56 -7.25
C PRO A 9 -33.70 13.89 -7.46
N LEU A 10 -32.97 14.32 -8.50
CA LEU A 10 -31.68 13.74 -8.87
C LEU A 10 -30.68 13.83 -7.70
N GLU A 11 -30.66 14.94 -6.99
CA GLU A 11 -29.77 15.21 -5.86
C GLU A 11 -29.96 14.16 -4.75
N LEU A 12 -31.21 13.76 -4.47
CA LEU A 12 -31.49 12.71 -3.49
C LEU A 12 -31.08 11.33 -4.01
N ARG A 13 -31.23 11.07 -5.31
CA ARG A 13 -30.76 9.81 -5.91
C ARG A 13 -29.23 9.71 -5.88
N GLU A 14 -28.53 10.81 -6.11
CA GLU A 14 -27.07 10.87 -6.03
C GLU A 14 -26.55 10.56 -4.62
N LEU A 15 -27.16 11.13 -3.57
CA LEU A 15 -26.84 10.78 -2.18
C LEU A 15 -27.09 9.29 -1.90
N ILE A 16 -28.16 8.72 -2.45
CA ILE A 16 -28.44 7.28 -2.32
C ILE A 16 -27.36 6.46 -3.04
N TYR A 17 -26.94 6.85 -4.25
CA TYR A 17 -25.87 6.16 -4.96
C TYR A 17 -24.55 6.20 -4.19
N GLU A 18 -24.19 7.36 -3.64
CA GLU A 18 -23.00 7.51 -2.81
C GLU A 18 -23.02 6.57 -1.61
N GLU A 19 -24.11 6.56 -0.85
CA GLU A 19 -24.25 5.71 0.33
C GLU A 19 -24.28 4.21 -0.02
N VAL A 20 -24.97 3.83 -1.10
CA VAL A 20 -24.99 2.44 -1.56
C VAL A 20 -23.57 1.99 -1.92
N PHE A 21 -22.83 2.78 -2.71
CA PHE A 21 -21.51 2.39 -3.17
C PHE A 21 -20.42 2.52 -2.12
N SER A 22 -20.55 3.41 -1.13
CA SER A 22 -19.61 3.54 -0.01
C SER A 22 -19.55 2.26 0.85
N SER A 23 -20.68 1.54 0.93
CA SER A 23 -20.77 0.25 1.62
C SER A 23 -20.13 -0.92 0.85
N ILE A 24 -19.80 -0.71 -0.44
CA ILE A 24 -19.25 -1.78 -1.29
C ILE A 24 -17.73 -1.85 -1.13
N THR A 25 -17.26 -3.06 -0.84
CA THR A 25 -15.85 -3.43 -1.02
C THR A 25 -15.71 -4.37 -2.20
N ILE A 26 -14.97 -3.94 -3.23
CA ILE A 26 -14.62 -4.73 -4.40
C ILE A 26 -13.27 -5.40 -4.13
N ARG A 27 -13.24 -6.73 -4.13
CA ARG A 27 -12.05 -7.50 -3.79
C ARG A 27 -11.51 -8.20 -5.04
N HIS A 28 -10.26 -7.94 -5.41
CA HIS A 28 -9.57 -8.58 -6.54
C HIS A 28 -8.42 -9.48 -6.06
N GLY A 29 -8.26 -10.65 -6.69
CA GLY A 29 -7.22 -11.64 -6.35
C GLY A 29 -7.57 -12.57 -5.18
N PHE A 30 -8.73 -12.37 -4.54
CA PHE A 30 -9.24 -13.22 -3.47
C PHE A 30 -10.20 -14.28 -4.02
N ARG A 31 -10.29 -15.43 -3.35
CA ARG A 31 -11.36 -16.41 -3.61
C ARG A 31 -12.67 -15.84 -3.05
N THR A 32 -13.46 -15.18 -3.88
CA THR A 32 -14.75 -14.60 -3.46
C THR A 32 -15.93 -15.29 -4.14
N SER A 33 -17.02 -15.44 -3.39
CA SER A 33 -18.35 -15.73 -3.90
C SER A 33 -18.96 -14.44 -4.47
N SER A 34 -19.51 -14.49 -5.68
CA SER A 34 -20.13 -13.32 -6.30
C SER A 34 -21.30 -12.81 -5.46
N CYS A 35 -21.29 -11.53 -5.11
CA CYS A 35 -22.44 -10.85 -4.54
C CYS A 35 -22.95 -9.86 -5.60
N ASN A 36 -24.27 -9.85 -5.87
CA ASN A 36 -24.93 -8.96 -6.84
C ASN A 36 -24.97 -7.48 -6.37
N ARG A 37 -23.87 -6.96 -5.83
CA ARG A 37 -23.80 -5.60 -5.24
C ARG A 37 -23.86 -4.49 -6.29
N THR A 38 -23.69 -4.84 -7.57
CA THR A 38 -23.79 -3.91 -8.71
C THR A 38 -25.11 -4.05 -9.47
N ALA A 39 -26.08 -4.82 -8.97
CA ALA A 39 -27.38 -5.01 -9.63
C ALA A 39 -28.12 -3.69 -9.89
N LEU A 40 -27.91 -2.68 -9.04
CA LEU A 40 -28.45 -1.32 -9.24
C LEU A 40 -28.10 -0.76 -10.62
N LEU A 41 -26.87 -1.00 -11.10
CA LEU A 41 -26.39 -0.54 -12.40
C LEU A 41 -27.05 -1.25 -13.58
N GLN A 42 -27.81 -2.31 -13.33
CA GLN A 42 -28.49 -3.13 -14.33
C GLN A 42 -30.00 -2.94 -14.36
N ILE A 43 -30.58 -2.11 -13.47
CA ILE A 43 -32.04 -1.92 -13.39
C ILE A 43 -32.58 -1.23 -14.65
N CYS A 44 -32.03 -0.07 -15.00
CA CYS A 44 -32.42 0.66 -16.20
C CYS A 44 -31.32 1.62 -16.67
N LYS A 45 -31.46 2.13 -17.90
CA LYS A 45 -30.47 3.03 -18.52
C LYS A 45 -30.28 4.34 -17.73
N GLN A 46 -31.36 4.89 -17.17
CA GLN A 46 -31.29 6.13 -16.40
C GLN A 46 -30.46 5.94 -15.12
N ILE A 47 -30.78 4.92 -14.32
CA ILE A 47 -30.02 4.61 -13.09
C ILE A 47 -28.57 4.30 -13.44
N HIS A 48 -28.31 3.56 -14.53
CA HIS A 48 -26.96 3.30 -14.98
C HIS A 48 -26.18 4.59 -15.24
N GLN A 49 -26.74 5.52 -16.03
CA GLN A 49 -26.11 6.79 -16.39
C GLN A 49 -25.84 7.70 -15.20
N GLU A 50 -26.75 7.72 -14.22
CA GLU A 50 -26.59 8.52 -13.01
C GLU A 50 -25.58 7.87 -12.05
N ALA A 51 -25.68 6.56 -11.80
CA ALA A 51 -25.01 5.87 -10.72
C ALA A 51 -23.59 5.37 -11.05
N TRP A 52 -23.27 5.04 -12.31
CA TRP A 52 -22.02 4.34 -12.66
C TRP A 52 -20.76 5.06 -12.16
N ARG A 53 -20.76 6.41 -12.20
CA ARG A 53 -19.62 7.24 -11.78
C ARG A 53 -19.39 7.19 -10.28
N HIS A 54 -20.45 6.98 -9.49
CA HIS A 54 -20.38 6.94 -8.04
C HIS A 54 -19.74 5.64 -7.54
N LEU A 55 -19.77 4.56 -8.32
CA LEU A 55 -19.16 3.29 -7.94
C LEU A 55 -17.65 3.42 -7.68
N PRO A 56 -16.80 3.80 -8.65
CA PRO A 56 -15.36 3.91 -8.40
C PRO A 56 -14.98 5.03 -7.42
N LEU A 57 -15.81 6.07 -7.31
CA LEU A 57 -15.60 7.19 -6.40
C LEU A 57 -15.79 6.81 -4.92
N ASN A 58 -16.75 5.94 -4.61
CA ASN A 58 -17.14 5.66 -3.23
C ASN A 58 -16.77 4.24 -2.77
N ALA A 59 -16.67 3.28 -3.69
CA ALA A 59 -16.33 1.91 -3.33
C ALA A 59 -14.89 1.78 -2.83
N ARG A 60 -14.69 0.83 -1.93
CA ARG A 60 -13.36 0.45 -1.44
C ARG A 60 -12.81 -0.67 -2.32
N PHE A 61 -11.65 -0.45 -2.93
CA PHE A 61 -10.97 -1.47 -3.71
C PHE A 61 -9.94 -2.17 -2.83
N HIS A 62 -10.10 -3.48 -2.66
CA HIS A 62 -9.15 -4.31 -1.95
C HIS A 62 -8.43 -5.20 -2.95
N PHE A 63 -7.12 -4.99 -3.08
CA PHE A 63 -6.26 -5.83 -3.90
C PHE A 63 -5.49 -6.79 -3.03
N ARG A 64 -5.45 -8.05 -3.47
CA ARG A 64 -4.67 -9.06 -2.78
C ARG A 64 -3.19 -8.71 -2.72
N GLY A 65 -2.64 -8.12 -3.78
CA GLY A 65 -1.24 -7.68 -3.84
C GLY A 65 -0.96 -6.73 -4.99
N THR A 66 0.28 -6.28 -5.09
CA THR A 66 0.75 -5.31 -6.11
C THR A 66 0.44 -5.73 -7.53
N GLU A 67 0.77 -6.98 -7.91
CA GLU A 67 0.49 -7.46 -9.27
C GLU A 67 -1.00 -7.50 -9.57
N THR A 68 -1.84 -7.91 -8.61
CA THR A 68 -3.30 -7.93 -8.80
C THR A 68 -3.87 -6.53 -9.02
N LEU A 69 -3.31 -5.53 -8.32
CA LEU A 69 -3.66 -4.13 -8.55
C LEU A 69 -3.27 -3.70 -9.96
N LEU A 70 -2.05 -4.00 -10.41
CA LEU A 70 -1.60 -3.67 -11.76
C LEU A 70 -2.41 -4.38 -12.85
N GLU A 71 -2.67 -5.67 -12.69
CA GLU A 71 -3.51 -6.46 -13.61
C GLU A 71 -4.91 -5.87 -13.75
N THR A 72 -5.50 -5.43 -12.64
CA THR A 72 -6.84 -4.87 -12.64
C THR A 72 -6.84 -3.45 -13.21
N LEU A 73 -6.01 -2.56 -12.67
CA LEU A 73 -6.09 -1.12 -12.98
C LEU A 73 -5.49 -0.75 -14.34
N LEU A 74 -4.53 -1.52 -14.86
CA LEU A 74 -4.06 -1.34 -16.24
C LEU A 74 -5.02 -1.93 -17.29
N SER A 75 -6.02 -2.70 -16.88
CA SER A 75 -7.02 -3.30 -17.78
C SER A 75 -8.30 -2.47 -17.93
N VAL A 76 -8.48 -1.43 -17.10
CA VAL A 76 -9.65 -0.55 -17.14
C VAL A 76 -9.30 0.79 -17.77
N ASP A 77 -10.31 1.48 -18.28
CA ASP A 77 -10.13 2.80 -18.87
C ASP A 77 -9.59 3.81 -17.86
N GLN A 78 -8.80 4.75 -18.37
CA GLN A 78 -8.26 5.88 -17.60
C GLN A 78 -9.34 6.67 -16.85
N ALA A 79 -10.55 6.72 -17.42
CA ALA A 79 -11.72 7.33 -16.80
C ALA A 79 -12.10 6.65 -15.46
N VAL A 80 -11.89 5.33 -15.33
CA VAL A 80 -12.12 4.60 -14.08
C VAL A 80 -10.99 4.87 -13.10
N VAL A 81 -9.73 4.76 -13.53
CA VAL A 81 -8.53 4.96 -12.69
C VAL A 81 -8.56 6.32 -11.98
N THR A 82 -8.90 7.37 -12.71
CA THR A 82 -9.03 8.75 -12.18
C THR A 82 -10.18 8.92 -11.19
N ARG A 83 -11.13 7.99 -11.09
CA ARG A 83 -12.21 8.00 -10.09
C ARG A 83 -11.91 7.15 -8.86
N ILE A 84 -10.81 6.38 -8.91
CA ILE A 84 -10.02 5.83 -7.82
C ILE A 84 -9.96 6.63 -6.50
N ARG A 85 -10.70 6.35 -5.42
CA ARG A 85 -10.51 7.06 -4.13
C ARG A 85 -9.98 6.24 -2.97
N HIS A 86 -10.41 4.99 -2.82
CA HIS A 86 -10.12 4.20 -1.63
C HIS A 86 -9.51 2.86 -2.02
N VAL A 87 -8.24 2.65 -1.67
CA VAL A 87 -7.51 1.41 -1.96
C VAL A 87 -6.97 0.81 -0.67
N ARG A 88 -7.14 -0.51 -0.53
CA ARG A 88 -6.46 -1.34 0.48
C ARG A 88 -5.69 -2.45 -0.24
N ILE A 89 -4.45 -2.68 0.16
CA ILE A 89 -3.56 -3.62 -0.51
C ILE A 89 -2.53 -4.21 0.45
N LYS A 90 -2.18 -5.48 0.26
CA LYS A 90 -0.93 -6.03 0.82
C LYS A 90 0.22 -5.70 -0.12
N SER A 91 1.08 -4.76 0.26
CA SER A 91 2.22 -4.38 -0.58
C SER A 91 3.20 -5.54 -0.62
N PHE A 92 3.59 -5.95 -1.83
CA PHE A 92 4.67 -6.90 -2.03
C PHE A 92 5.59 -6.39 -3.16
N PRO A 93 6.92 -6.38 -2.98
CA PRO A 93 7.84 -6.01 -4.05
C PRO A 93 7.68 -6.94 -5.26
N PHE A 94 7.49 -6.37 -6.44
CA PHE A 94 7.14 -7.15 -7.63
C PHE A 94 8.32 -7.26 -8.60
N PRO A 95 8.54 -8.43 -9.22
CA PRO A 95 9.56 -8.60 -10.25
C PRO A 95 9.11 -7.96 -11.56
N LEU A 96 10.07 -7.51 -12.36
CA LEU A 96 9.89 -7.40 -13.81
C LEU A 96 10.69 -8.51 -14.47
N TYR A 97 9.99 -9.45 -15.10
CA TYR A 97 10.65 -10.57 -15.78
C TYR A 97 11.35 -10.08 -17.04
N ASN A 98 12.63 -10.37 -17.14
CA ASN A 98 13.36 -10.20 -18.39
C ASN A 98 13.24 -11.50 -19.19
N SER A 99 12.39 -11.51 -20.21
CA SER A 99 12.25 -12.69 -21.08
C SER A 99 13.50 -12.83 -21.96
N GLY A 100 14.07 -14.04 -22.00
CA GLY A 100 15.20 -14.37 -22.88
C GLY A 100 16.60 -14.14 -22.30
N ARG A 101 16.74 -13.78 -21.02
CA ARG A 101 18.05 -13.71 -20.34
C ARG A 101 18.12 -14.59 -19.09
N PRO A 102 19.27 -15.21 -18.78
CA PRO A 102 19.51 -15.88 -17.50
C PRO A 102 19.82 -14.90 -16.35
N ASP A 103 19.57 -13.60 -16.57
CA ASP A 103 19.97 -12.52 -15.67
C ASP A 103 18.97 -12.31 -14.52
N TYR A 104 19.43 -11.58 -13.51
CA TYR A 104 18.66 -11.07 -12.37
C TYR A 104 17.27 -10.51 -12.73
N TYR A 105 16.25 -10.83 -11.94
CA TYR A 105 14.94 -10.17 -12.02
C TYR A 105 14.94 -8.89 -11.19
N PRO A 106 14.95 -7.69 -11.80
CA PRO A 106 14.82 -6.47 -11.05
C PRO A 106 13.47 -6.45 -10.34
N THR A 107 13.53 -6.31 -9.02
CA THR A 107 12.37 -6.16 -8.15
C THR A 107 12.14 -4.69 -7.88
N TYR A 108 10.89 -4.26 -7.75
CA TYR A 108 10.54 -2.87 -7.51
C TYR A 108 9.56 -2.74 -6.34
N ASN A 109 9.61 -1.61 -5.66
CA ASN A 109 8.74 -1.31 -4.52
C ASN A 109 7.34 -0.94 -4.99
N PHE A 110 6.36 -0.98 -4.08
CA PHE A 110 4.97 -0.70 -4.45
C PHE A 110 4.76 0.73 -4.95
N CYS A 111 5.55 1.70 -4.49
CA CYS A 111 5.51 3.07 -5.02
C CYS A 111 5.78 3.13 -6.54
N ASN A 112 6.63 2.27 -7.07
CA ASN A 112 6.87 2.18 -8.52
C ASN A 112 5.61 1.74 -9.27
N ALA A 113 4.85 0.79 -8.73
CA ALA A 113 3.58 0.35 -9.31
C ALA A 113 2.58 1.50 -9.43
N LEU A 114 2.50 2.38 -8.42
CA LEU A 114 1.64 3.55 -8.48
C LEU A 114 2.00 4.46 -9.65
N SER A 115 3.29 4.63 -9.97
CA SER A 115 3.72 5.48 -11.10
C SER A 115 3.28 4.97 -12.48
N LEU A 116 2.81 3.72 -12.61
CA LEU A 116 2.20 3.19 -13.83
C LEU A 116 0.72 3.58 -13.99
N LEU A 117 0.12 4.21 -12.98
CA LEU A 117 -1.30 4.53 -12.91
C LEU A 117 -1.47 6.05 -12.84
N PRO A 118 -1.22 6.78 -13.94
CA PRO A 118 -1.40 8.22 -13.95
C PRO A 118 -2.83 8.61 -13.60
N GLY A 119 -2.99 9.80 -13.04
CA GLY A 119 -4.31 10.32 -12.65
C GLY A 119 -4.92 9.65 -11.44
N LEU A 120 -4.29 8.62 -10.87
CA LEU A 120 -4.68 8.06 -9.58
C LEU A 120 -4.55 9.14 -8.50
N HIS A 121 -5.61 9.33 -7.73
CA HIS A 121 -5.68 10.33 -6.66
C HIS A 121 -6.58 9.83 -5.53
N LEU A 122 -5.99 8.99 -4.71
CA LEU A 122 -6.65 8.32 -3.60
C LEU A 122 -6.87 9.31 -2.46
N GLU A 123 -8.08 9.34 -1.92
CA GLU A 123 -8.34 9.99 -0.64
C GLU A 123 -7.69 9.17 0.48
N GLN A 124 -7.66 7.85 0.35
CA GLN A 124 -7.01 6.96 1.31
C GLN A 124 -6.36 5.75 0.63
N LEU A 125 -5.09 5.53 0.95
CA LEU A 125 -4.33 4.34 0.60
C LEU A 125 -3.99 3.58 1.90
N ILE A 126 -4.54 2.38 2.06
CA ILE A 126 -4.20 1.48 3.16
C ILE A 126 -3.26 0.41 2.63
N VAL A 127 -2.06 0.33 3.19
CA VAL A 127 -1.07 -0.69 2.87
C VAL A 127 -0.88 -1.60 4.07
N GLU A 128 -1.01 -2.90 3.85
CA GLU A 128 -0.73 -3.92 4.83
C GLU A 128 0.63 -4.54 4.57
N ASP A 129 1.40 -4.65 5.64
CA ASP A 129 2.64 -5.39 5.67
C ASP A 129 2.39 -6.87 5.39
N CYS A 130 3.07 -7.38 4.38
CA CYS A 130 2.94 -8.74 3.92
C CYS A 130 3.98 -9.68 4.55
N PHE A 131 4.92 -9.19 5.37
CA PHE A 131 6.05 -9.97 5.85
C PHE A 131 5.96 -10.37 7.32
N HIS A 132 5.36 -9.54 8.16
CA HIS A 132 5.44 -9.69 9.62
C HIS A 132 4.22 -10.41 10.25
N GLY A 133 3.20 -10.76 9.45
CA GLY A 133 1.94 -11.35 9.96
C GLY A 133 1.94 -12.86 10.18
N PHE A 134 2.99 -13.56 9.77
CA PHE A 134 3.13 -15.02 9.89
C PHE A 134 4.61 -15.33 9.98
N GLY A 135 4.99 -16.50 10.49
CA GLY A 135 6.36 -16.88 10.92
C GLY A 135 7.46 -16.91 9.84
N LEU A 136 7.45 -15.99 8.89
CA LEU A 136 8.53 -15.71 7.96
C LEU A 136 9.69 -15.07 8.69
N VAL A 137 10.64 -15.88 9.12
CA VAL A 137 11.90 -15.41 9.67
C VAL A 137 12.90 -15.30 8.52
N ASP A 138 12.69 -14.34 7.61
CA ASP A 138 13.69 -13.97 6.62
C ASP A 138 14.22 -12.58 6.95
N THR A 139 15.54 -12.46 7.01
CA THR A 139 16.18 -11.32 7.67
C THR A 139 15.96 -10.01 6.90
N TRP A 140 15.84 -10.07 5.58
CA TRP A 140 15.67 -8.88 4.72
C TRP A 140 14.31 -8.19 4.85
N ARG A 141 13.31 -8.85 5.44
CA ARG A 141 11.92 -8.35 5.45
C ARG A 141 11.77 -7.02 6.18
N ASP A 142 12.50 -6.85 7.29
CA ASP A 142 12.41 -5.68 8.15
C ASP A 142 12.87 -4.43 7.36
N VAL A 143 13.97 -4.60 6.61
CA VAL A 143 14.58 -3.58 5.76
C VAL A 143 13.68 -3.27 4.55
N VAL A 144 13.04 -4.27 3.94
CA VAL A 144 12.05 -4.05 2.87
C VAL A 144 10.89 -3.21 3.37
N THR A 145 10.25 -3.59 4.48
CA THR A 145 9.10 -2.87 5.01
C THR A 145 9.47 -1.42 5.31
N TYR A 146 10.61 -1.17 5.95
CA TYR A 146 11.08 0.19 6.22
C TYR A 146 11.20 1.05 4.95
N PHE A 147 11.88 0.55 3.93
CA PHE A 147 12.09 1.31 2.69
C PHE A 147 10.86 1.36 1.78
N ASP A 148 9.92 0.42 1.90
CA ASP A 148 8.62 0.51 1.23
C ASP A 148 7.79 1.64 1.82
N ILE A 149 7.73 1.77 3.16
CA ILE A 149 7.07 2.90 3.84
C ILE A 149 7.70 4.22 3.39
N GLU A 150 9.03 4.34 3.46
CA GLU A 150 9.73 5.56 3.04
C GLU A 150 9.48 5.89 1.56
N GLY A 151 9.49 4.87 0.68
CA GLY A 151 9.19 5.02 -0.74
C GLY A 151 7.77 5.51 -0.99
N LEU A 152 6.79 5.03 -0.21
CA LEU A 152 5.40 5.46 -0.30
C LEU A 152 5.20 6.90 0.20
N ILE A 153 5.91 7.31 1.25
CA ILE A 153 5.92 8.69 1.76
C ILE A 153 6.42 9.66 0.70
N LYS A 154 7.46 9.26 -0.05
CA LYS A 154 8.03 10.06 -1.14
C LYS A 154 7.15 10.08 -2.40
N CYS A 155 6.27 9.10 -2.57
CA CYS A 155 5.43 8.95 -3.76
C CYS A 155 4.18 9.85 -3.73
N ASP A 156 3.63 10.14 -4.91
CA ASP A 156 2.29 10.70 -5.07
C ASP A 156 1.22 9.59 -5.18
N ALA A 157 0.00 9.96 -5.53
CA ALA A 157 -1.21 9.14 -5.69
C ALA A 157 -2.16 9.09 -4.49
N TRP A 158 -1.78 9.58 -3.31
CA TRP A 158 -2.60 9.46 -2.09
C TRP A 158 -2.62 10.75 -1.26
N LYS A 159 -3.74 11.00 -0.58
CA LYS A 159 -3.92 12.11 0.38
C LYS A 159 -3.69 11.68 1.82
N GLU A 160 -4.22 10.53 2.22
CA GLU A 160 -3.88 9.85 3.46
C GLU A 160 -3.32 8.45 3.15
N LEU A 161 -2.16 8.14 3.73
CA LEU A 161 -1.54 6.83 3.70
C LEU A 161 -1.62 6.23 5.10
N VAL A 162 -2.14 5.01 5.19
CA VAL A 162 -2.14 4.21 6.41
C VAL A 162 -1.38 2.93 6.14
N TYR A 163 -0.19 2.80 6.70
CA TYR A 163 0.59 1.57 6.64
C TYR A 163 0.38 0.78 7.94
N ILE A 164 0.00 -0.49 7.82
CA ILE A 164 -0.29 -1.36 8.97
C ILE A 164 0.72 -2.49 8.98
N THR A 165 1.48 -2.59 10.05
CA THR A 165 2.43 -3.69 10.27
C THR A 165 2.08 -4.46 11.55
N PRO A 166 2.02 -5.80 11.50
CA PRO A 166 1.66 -6.63 12.66
C PRO A 166 2.58 -6.51 13.88
N ASN A 167 3.83 -6.08 13.69
CA ASN A 167 4.81 -6.00 14.78
C ASN A 167 5.79 -4.83 14.57
N THR A 168 6.74 -4.69 15.49
CA THR A 168 7.70 -3.58 15.52
C THR A 168 9.03 -3.88 14.82
N ASP A 169 9.21 -5.10 14.28
CA ASP A 169 10.52 -5.60 13.79
C ASP A 169 11.08 -4.76 12.64
N PHE A 170 10.22 -4.18 11.78
CA PHE A 170 10.65 -3.35 10.65
C PHE A 170 11.61 -2.21 11.05
N ILE A 171 11.52 -1.71 12.29
CA ILE A 171 12.42 -0.71 12.85
C ILE A 171 13.21 -1.21 14.07
N ALA A 172 12.57 -1.96 14.97
CA ALA A 172 13.17 -2.37 16.24
C ALA A 172 14.16 -3.55 16.11
N SER A 173 14.18 -4.25 14.97
CA SER A 173 15.13 -5.35 14.78
C SER A 173 16.57 -4.85 14.67
N GLY A 174 17.53 -5.67 15.07
CA GLY A 174 18.95 -5.41 14.85
C GLY A 174 19.41 -5.55 13.40
N TYR A 175 18.54 -6.07 12.51
CA TYR A 175 18.94 -6.43 11.17
C TYR A 175 18.88 -5.23 10.23
N ASP A 176 20.01 -4.55 10.09
CA ASP A 176 20.26 -3.53 9.07
C ASP A 176 21.74 -3.53 8.68
N HIS A 177 22.10 -4.36 7.70
CA HIS A 177 23.46 -4.45 7.17
C HIS A 177 23.93 -3.14 6.52
N ARG A 178 23.01 -2.27 6.09
CA ARG A 178 23.33 -1.00 5.42
C ARG A 178 23.49 0.16 6.39
N ARG A 179 22.96 0.02 7.61
CA ARG A 179 22.90 1.07 8.65
C ARG A 179 22.28 2.36 8.10
N LYS A 180 21.16 2.19 7.38
CA LYS A 180 20.45 3.28 6.71
C LYS A 180 19.12 3.63 7.37
N ARG A 181 18.59 2.74 8.23
CA ARG A 181 17.41 3.08 9.03
C ARG A 181 17.80 4.15 10.05
N VAL A 182 16.90 5.11 10.23
CA VAL A 182 16.97 6.19 11.21
C VAL A 182 15.70 6.21 12.07
N ALA A 183 15.73 7.01 13.14
CA ALA A 183 14.63 7.19 14.08
C ALA A 183 13.32 7.59 13.39
N GLN A 184 12.21 7.03 13.88
CA GLN A 184 10.87 7.31 13.36
C GLN A 184 9.87 7.59 14.51
N PRO A 185 8.85 8.45 14.28
CA PRO A 185 8.39 9.00 12.99
C PRO A 185 9.07 10.27 12.49
N GLU A 186 10.01 10.86 13.23
CA GLU A 186 10.51 12.23 12.97
C GLU A 186 11.14 12.38 11.58
N HIS A 187 11.90 11.38 11.12
CA HIS A 187 12.53 11.45 9.81
C HIS A 187 11.50 11.38 8.68
N TRP A 188 10.54 10.48 8.77
CA TRP A 188 9.45 10.37 7.80
C TRP A 188 8.54 11.60 7.78
N ASP A 189 8.28 12.19 8.94
CA ASP A 189 7.55 13.46 9.06
C ASP A 189 8.30 14.60 8.36
N ALA A 190 9.60 14.73 8.60
CA ALA A 190 10.45 15.72 7.94
C ALA A 190 10.49 15.53 6.41
N LEU A 191 10.61 14.28 5.93
CA LEU A 191 10.58 13.98 4.48
C LEU A 191 9.27 14.42 3.82
N LEU A 192 8.14 14.19 4.48
CA LEU A 192 6.84 14.59 3.93
C LEU A 192 6.66 16.12 3.94
N LYS A 193 7.12 16.78 5.00
CA LYS A 193 7.10 18.25 5.11
C LYS A 193 8.03 18.94 4.12
N GLU A 194 9.22 18.38 3.87
CA GLU A 194 10.12 18.86 2.81
C GLU A 194 9.41 18.82 1.45
N LYS A 195 8.68 17.73 1.18
CA LYS A 195 7.95 17.54 -0.07
C LYS A 195 6.75 18.49 -0.23
N ASP A 196 5.94 18.67 0.80
CA ASP A 196 4.69 19.44 0.73
C ASP A 196 4.84 20.91 1.15
N GLY A 197 6.00 21.25 1.74
CA GLY A 197 6.29 22.50 2.39
C GLY A 197 6.02 22.44 3.90
N GLU A 198 6.94 22.98 4.69
CA GLU A 198 6.90 22.97 6.17
C GLU A 198 5.61 23.55 6.76
N GLN A 199 5.03 24.57 6.11
CA GLN A 199 3.82 25.25 6.57
C GLN A 199 2.53 24.64 6.03
N SER A 200 2.62 23.56 5.26
CA SER A 200 1.45 22.91 4.63
C SER A 200 0.57 22.17 5.65
N GLY A 201 1.12 21.84 6.82
CA GLY A 201 0.46 20.99 7.81
C GLY A 201 0.49 19.50 7.45
N ALA A 202 1.39 19.08 6.57
CA ALA A 202 1.68 17.67 6.35
C ALA A 202 2.24 17.04 7.64
N GLU A 203 1.89 15.79 7.89
CA GLU A 203 2.32 15.09 9.11
C GLU A 203 2.48 13.58 8.89
N VAL A 204 3.41 12.98 9.64
CA VAL A 204 3.52 11.53 9.81
C VAL A 204 3.47 11.19 11.29
N GLN A 205 2.59 10.25 11.65
CA GLN A 205 2.43 9.77 13.02
C GLN A 205 2.50 8.25 13.05
N MET A 206 3.06 7.73 14.14
CA MET A 206 3.13 6.29 14.40
C MET A 206 2.36 5.97 15.67
N TRP A 207 1.60 4.89 15.61
CA TRP A 207 0.74 4.43 16.69
C TRP A 207 0.93 2.93 16.88
N ILE A 208 1.03 2.49 18.13
CA ILE A 208 1.13 1.07 18.46
C ILE A 208 -0.10 0.61 19.24
N THR A 209 -0.60 -0.57 18.91
CA THR A 209 -1.57 -1.32 19.69
C THR A 209 -0.84 -2.51 20.30
N PRO A 210 -0.43 -2.43 21.58
CA PRO A 210 0.38 -3.48 22.20
C PRO A 210 -0.31 -4.84 22.18
N GLU A 211 0.45 -5.91 22.02
CA GLU A 211 -0.04 -7.26 22.27
C GLU A 211 -0.39 -7.38 23.77
N ASN A 212 -1.60 -7.86 24.08
CA ASN A 212 -1.99 -8.14 25.45
C ASN A 212 -1.17 -9.32 25.97
N GLY A 213 -0.05 -9.03 26.61
CA GLY A 213 0.74 -9.99 27.36
C GLY A 213 -0.17 -10.67 28.39
N GLY A 214 -0.28 -11.99 28.32
CA GLY A 214 -1.07 -12.75 29.29
C GLY A 214 -0.65 -12.46 30.72
N ARG A 215 -1.67 -12.20 31.56
CA ARG A 215 -1.69 -12.02 33.03
C ARG A 215 -1.60 -10.57 33.53
N SER A 216 -2.78 -10.11 33.96
CA SER A 216 -3.05 -9.03 34.93
C SER A 216 -2.49 -7.65 34.59
N ALA A 217 -3.12 -6.99 33.62
CA ALA A 217 -3.40 -5.56 33.72
C ALA A 217 -4.77 -5.32 33.05
N GLN A 218 -5.78 -5.24 33.90
CA GLN A 218 -7.10 -4.76 33.57
C GLN A 218 -6.95 -3.27 33.21
N GLU A 219 -7.67 -2.84 32.17
CA GLU A 219 -7.84 -1.46 31.66
C GLU A 219 -6.97 -1.04 30.47
N ASN A 220 -7.61 -0.95 29.30
CA ASN A 220 -7.23 -0.11 28.15
C ASN A 220 -5.77 -0.15 27.67
N ALA A 221 -5.31 -1.25 27.08
CA ALA A 221 -4.23 -1.17 26.09
C ALA A 221 -4.78 -0.56 24.78
N GLY A 222 -5.24 0.69 24.86
CA GLY A 222 -5.65 1.47 23.69
C GLY A 222 -4.45 1.75 22.80
N THR A 223 -4.72 1.99 21.53
CA THR A 223 -3.72 2.49 20.58
C THR A 223 -3.09 3.78 21.12
N ARG A 224 -1.76 3.83 21.19
CA ARG A 224 -0.99 4.97 21.73
C ARG A 224 0.08 5.45 20.74
N PRO A 225 0.52 6.71 20.79
CA PRO A 225 1.63 7.19 19.98
C PRO A 225 2.87 6.33 20.22
N TRP A 226 3.67 6.12 19.16
CA TRP A 226 4.86 5.30 19.22
C TRP A 226 6.00 5.93 18.44
N ALA A 227 7.21 5.83 18.97
CA ALA A 227 8.44 6.27 18.31
C ALA A 227 9.55 5.26 18.65
N ALA A 228 10.43 5.01 17.69
CA ALA A 228 11.46 3.99 17.83
C ALA A 228 12.77 4.43 17.19
N GLN A 229 13.87 4.06 17.84
CA GLN A 229 15.19 4.06 17.24
C GLN A 229 15.41 2.78 16.42
N PRO A 230 16.29 2.81 15.40
CA PRO A 230 16.69 1.61 14.68
C PRO A 230 17.32 0.59 15.63
N GLY A 231 16.87 -0.66 15.60
CA GLY A 231 17.36 -1.68 16.53
C GLY A 231 18.87 -1.94 16.43
N ASN A 232 19.48 -1.78 15.26
CA ASN A 232 20.94 -1.88 15.10
C ASN A 232 21.70 -0.79 15.89
N VAL A 233 21.11 0.40 16.06
CA VAL A 233 21.68 1.49 16.87
C VAL A 233 21.50 1.20 18.36
N VAL A 234 20.31 0.74 18.75
CA VAL A 234 20.01 0.40 20.16
C VAL A 234 20.85 -0.78 20.67
N ILE A 235 21.14 -1.76 19.81
CA ILE A 235 22.02 -2.89 20.18
C ILE A 235 23.45 -2.42 20.45
N GLU A 236 23.94 -1.41 19.71
CA GLU A 236 25.27 -0.83 19.92
C GLU A 236 25.31 0.05 21.17
N ASP A 237 24.23 0.79 21.44
CA ASP A 237 24.09 1.63 22.63
C ASP A 237 22.65 1.58 23.18
N LEU A 238 22.48 0.77 24.23
CA LEU A 238 21.19 0.57 24.90
C LEU A 238 20.64 1.86 25.52
N SER A 239 21.48 2.87 25.78
CA SER A 239 21.03 4.14 26.35
C SER A 239 20.19 4.98 25.37
N LEU A 240 20.24 4.65 24.07
CA LEU A 240 19.45 5.30 23.03
C LEU A 240 18.03 4.75 22.89
N ALA A 241 17.68 3.65 23.60
CA ALA A 241 16.35 3.08 23.55
C ALA A 241 15.27 4.08 23.99
N THR A 242 14.18 4.17 23.23
CA THR A 242 12.99 4.91 23.67
C THR A 242 12.27 4.12 24.79
N PRO A 243 11.44 4.78 25.64
CA PRO A 243 10.70 4.08 26.69
C PRO A 243 9.82 2.93 26.19
N ASP A 244 9.35 3.04 24.95
CA ASP A 244 8.46 2.08 24.29
C ASP A 244 9.19 1.25 23.20
N GLN A 245 10.52 1.23 23.21
CA GLN A 245 11.35 0.56 22.19
C GLN A 245 11.08 -0.95 22.11
N ASP A 246 10.87 -1.59 23.26
CA ASP A 246 10.68 -3.04 23.38
C ASP A 246 9.22 -3.49 23.27
N LEU A 247 8.29 -2.54 23.05
CA LEU A 247 6.89 -2.90 22.87
C LEU A 247 6.72 -3.77 21.61
N ARG A 248 5.80 -4.73 21.72
CA ARG A 248 5.37 -5.57 20.61
C ARG A 248 3.89 -5.36 20.36
N GLY A 249 3.53 -5.36 19.09
CA GLY A 249 2.15 -5.30 18.64
C GLY A 249 1.98 -4.56 17.32
N GLU A 250 0.74 -4.43 16.89
CA GLU A 250 0.41 -3.84 15.60
C GLU A 250 0.76 -2.35 15.60
N VAL A 251 1.55 -1.93 14.62
CA VAL A 251 1.90 -0.54 14.39
C VAL A 251 1.12 -0.01 13.19
N ARG A 252 0.56 1.18 13.35
CA ARG A 252 -0.07 1.96 12.28
C ARG A 252 0.72 3.23 12.06
N ILE A 253 1.22 3.39 10.84
CA ILE A 253 1.88 4.61 10.37
C ILE A 253 0.85 5.37 9.54
N VAL A 254 0.51 6.58 9.97
CA VAL A 254 -0.47 7.44 9.31
C VAL A 254 0.26 8.68 8.79
N ALA A 255 0.29 8.84 7.48
CA ALA A 255 0.85 10.00 6.80
C ALA A 255 -0.27 10.79 6.10
N ARG A 256 -0.28 12.11 6.26
CA ARG A 256 -1.28 13.00 5.65
C ARG A 256 -0.59 14.10 4.87
N ARG A 257 -0.99 14.24 3.61
CA ARG A 257 -0.50 15.31 2.73
C ARG A 257 -0.91 16.69 3.27
N GLY A 258 -0.08 17.68 2.98
CA GLY A 258 -0.32 19.06 3.37
C GLY A 258 -1.56 19.68 2.70
N ARG A 259 -2.06 20.78 3.26
CA ARG A 259 -3.19 21.53 2.69
C ARG A 259 -2.85 21.99 1.29
N ARG A 260 -3.72 21.66 0.33
CA ARG A 260 -3.56 21.97 -1.11
C ARG A 260 -2.32 21.35 -1.77
N ALA A 261 -1.64 20.42 -1.10
CA ALA A 261 -0.55 19.68 -1.72
C ALA A 261 -1.11 18.85 -2.89
N PRO A 262 -0.51 18.91 -4.09
CA PRO A 262 -0.88 18.01 -5.16
C PRO A 262 -0.50 16.58 -4.75
N TYR A 263 -1.40 15.63 -5.03
CA TYR A 263 -1.15 14.21 -4.79
C TYR A 263 -1.65 13.34 -5.94
N ILE A 264 -1.92 13.95 -7.10
CA ILE A 264 -2.28 13.21 -8.31
C ILE A 264 -1.02 12.53 -8.83
N GLN A 265 -1.12 11.26 -9.20
CA GLN A 265 -0.01 10.55 -9.83
C GLN A 265 0.24 11.09 -11.24
N MET A 266 1.43 11.63 -11.48
CA MET A 266 1.82 12.29 -12.74
C MET A 266 2.57 11.38 -13.72
N GLY A 267 2.58 10.07 -13.48
CA GLY A 267 3.27 9.09 -14.32
C GLY A 267 2.81 9.05 -15.80
N LEU A 268 3.43 8.19 -16.59
CA LEU A 268 3.04 7.97 -18.00
C LEU A 268 2.23 6.69 -18.11
N SER A 269 1.00 6.80 -18.63
CA SER A 269 0.21 5.61 -18.97
C SER A 269 0.92 4.88 -20.10
N GLN A 270 1.14 3.58 -19.92
CA GLN A 270 1.70 2.76 -20.97
C GLN A 270 0.64 2.31 -21.99
N ASN A 271 -0.66 2.56 -21.74
CA ASN A 271 -1.80 2.05 -22.52
C ASN A 271 -1.65 0.56 -22.89
N LYS A 272 -1.09 -0.20 -21.96
CA LYS A 272 -0.79 -1.62 -22.07
C LYS A 272 -1.22 -2.31 -20.80
N THR A 273 -1.75 -3.50 -20.95
CA THR A 273 -2.06 -4.38 -19.82
C THR A 273 -0.79 -4.83 -19.11
N TRP A 274 -0.91 -5.25 -17.85
CA TRP A 274 0.22 -5.80 -17.10
C TRP A 274 0.87 -6.99 -17.81
N LYS A 275 0.06 -7.84 -18.46
CA LYS A 275 0.53 -9.00 -19.22
C LYS A 275 1.41 -8.58 -20.40
N GLU A 276 1.02 -7.54 -21.14
CA GLU A 276 1.81 -7.03 -22.27
C GLU A 276 3.11 -6.38 -21.83
N LEU A 277 3.09 -5.66 -20.70
CA LEU A 277 4.31 -5.08 -20.13
C LEU A 277 5.31 -6.18 -19.75
N LYS A 278 4.86 -7.23 -19.06
CA LYS A 278 5.70 -8.38 -18.68
C LYS A 278 6.17 -9.21 -19.87
N ALA A 279 5.40 -9.25 -20.96
CA ALA A 279 5.74 -10.03 -22.16
C ALA A 279 6.77 -9.33 -23.08
N LYS A 280 7.20 -8.11 -22.76
CA LYS A 280 8.20 -7.38 -23.55
C LYS A 280 9.52 -8.15 -23.59
N GLU A 281 10.04 -8.34 -24.80
CA GLU A 281 11.38 -8.91 -25.02
C GLU A 281 12.43 -8.02 -24.36
N GLY A 282 13.34 -8.59 -23.58
CA GLY A 282 14.29 -7.81 -22.78
C GLY A 282 13.73 -7.25 -21.46
N GLY A 283 12.46 -7.56 -21.12
CA GLY A 283 11.79 -7.16 -19.89
C GLY A 283 11.22 -5.74 -19.91
N PHE A 284 10.31 -5.46 -18.97
CA PHE A 284 9.86 -4.09 -18.73
C PHE A 284 10.90 -3.35 -17.89
N THR A 285 11.23 -2.13 -18.30
CA THR A 285 12.08 -1.21 -17.56
C THR A 285 11.49 0.18 -17.74
N GLN A 286 11.54 1.00 -16.68
CA GLN A 286 11.07 2.38 -16.69
C GLN A 286 12.21 3.29 -16.26
N ASP A 287 12.43 4.36 -17.01
CA ASP A 287 13.49 5.32 -16.71
C ASP A 287 13.27 5.96 -15.33
N GLY A 288 14.36 6.09 -14.57
CA GLY A 288 14.33 6.62 -13.21
C GLY A 288 13.93 5.61 -12.12
N TRP A 289 13.48 4.40 -12.48
CA TRP A 289 13.28 3.36 -11.49
C TRP A 289 14.62 2.72 -11.11
N THR A 290 14.91 2.74 -9.81
CA THR A 290 16.04 1.99 -9.26
C THR A 290 15.52 0.64 -8.78
N PRO A 291 16.02 -0.49 -9.31
CA PRO A 291 15.67 -1.80 -8.80
C PRO A 291 15.95 -1.88 -7.30
N TYR A 292 15.02 -2.46 -6.58
CA TYR A 292 15.21 -2.84 -5.20
C TYR A 292 16.24 -3.98 -5.13
N CYS A 293 17.36 -3.73 -4.47
CA CYS A 293 18.26 -4.74 -3.94
C CYS A 293 18.84 -4.25 -2.62
N ASN A 294 18.87 -5.11 -1.61
CA ASN A 294 19.43 -4.78 -0.30
C ASN A 294 20.94 -4.51 -0.37
N ASP A 295 21.66 -5.39 -1.03
CA ASP A 295 23.08 -5.28 -1.36
C ASP A 295 23.38 -6.18 -2.57
N MET A 296 24.65 -6.28 -2.96
CA MET A 296 25.06 -7.14 -4.07
C MET A 296 24.84 -8.64 -3.75
N ALA A 297 24.93 -9.05 -2.48
CA ALA A 297 24.70 -10.43 -2.08
C ALA A 297 23.21 -10.80 -2.20
N ASP A 298 22.31 -9.89 -1.87
CA ASP A 298 20.87 -9.99 -2.09
C ASP A 298 20.56 -10.04 -3.59
N ALA A 299 21.13 -9.12 -4.37
CA ALA A 299 21.01 -9.11 -5.83
C ALA A 299 21.45 -10.46 -6.45
N ILE A 300 22.54 -11.05 -5.96
CA ILE A 300 23.02 -12.37 -6.39
C ILE A 300 22.12 -13.50 -5.86
N GLY A 301 21.59 -13.38 -4.64
CA GLY A 301 20.65 -14.32 -4.05
C GLY A 301 19.37 -14.48 -4.87
N TRP A 302 18.91 -13.40 -5.52
CA TRP A 302 17.80 -13.46 -6.48
C TRP A 302 18.09 -14.36 -7.70
N ILE A 303 19.35 -14.50 -8.12
CA ILE A 303 19.79 -15.30 -9.29
C ILE A 303 19.83 -16.80 -8.95
N TYR A 304 20.34 -17.18 -7.77
CA TYR A 304 20.62 -18.57 -7.39
C TYR A 304 19.56 -19.18 -6.44
N GLY A 305 18.28 -19.10 -6.81
CA GLY A 305 17.18 -19.78 -6.11
C GLY A 305 16.43 -18.95 -5.05
N GLY A 306 16.88 -17.73 -4.76
CA GLY A 306 16.15 -16.80 -3.89
C GLY A 306 14.79 -16.39 -4.46
N TRP A 307 14.65 -16.31 -5.80
CA TRP A 307 13.38 -16.02 -6.47
C TRP A 307 12.28 -17.00 -6.07
N GLY A 308 12.50 -18.31 -6.22
CA GLY A 308 11.51 -19.34 -5.92
C GLY A 308 11.09 -19.31 -4.44
N ARG A 309 12.05 -19.17 -3.52
CA ARG A 309 11.78 -19.01 -2.10
C ARG A 309 10.96 -17.76 -1.83
N ARG A 310 11.32 -16.61 -2.40
CA ARG A 310 10.61 -15.33 -2.20
C ARG A 310 9.22 -15.29 -2.84
N VAL A 311 9.00 -15.97 -3.95
CA VAL A 311 7.65 -16.17 -4.53
C VAL A 311 6.79 -17.06 -3.64
N GLN A 312 7.37 -18.10 -3.03
CA GLN A 312 6.65 -18.90 -2.03
C GLN A 312 6.28 -18.05 -0.81
N LEU A 313 7.21 -17.21 -0.34
CA LEU A 313 6.97 -16.24 0.74
C LEU A 313 5.88 -15.24 0.35
N ALA A 314 5.91 -14.69 -0.87
CA ALA A 314 4.88 -13.81 -1.42
C ALA A 314 3.52 -14.49 -1.46
N ASN A 315 3.46 -15.72 -1.97
CA ASN A 315 2.21 -16.46 -2.02
C ASN A 315 1.66 -16.75 -0.63
N ALA A 316 2.51 -17.12 0.33
CA ALA A 316 2.09 -17.27 1.71
C ALA A 316 1.57 -15.92 2.27
N ALA A 317 2.32 -14.84 2.07
CA ALA A 317 1.99 -13.48 2.50
C ALA A 317 0.62 -12.99 2.05
N LEU A 318 0.31 -13.26 0.79
CA LEU A 318 -0.90 -12.78 0.14
C LEU A 318 -2.10 -13.71 0.38
N ASN A 319 -1.92 -14.88 1.01
CA ASN A 319 -2.99 -15.84 1.32
C ASN A 319 -3.48 -15.78 2.77
N TYR A 320 -2.63 -15.35 3.70
CA TYR A 320 -3.06 -14.90 5.04
C TYR A 320 -3.62 -13.49 4.96
#